data_AF-L9VU09-F1
#
_entry.id   AF-L9VU09-F1
#
_cell.length_a   1.000
_cell.length_b   1.000
_cell.length_c   1.000
_cell.angle_alpha   90.00
_cell.angle_beta   90.00
_cell.angle_gamma   90.00
#
_symmetry.space_group_name_H-M   'P 1'
#
loop_
_entity.id
_entity.type
_entity.pdbx_description
1 polymer ?
#
loop_
_entity_poly.entity_id
_entity_poly.type
_entity_poly.pdbx_seq_one_letter_code
_entity_poly.pdbx_strand_id
1 'polypeptide(L)'
;MADSDRETDKWATFAYSAMADPDADPDGLKEGLESSEGDPRVLVLLNAVLSALFAAMFVWGADLVGALEFGVVTVAVVAIAVFVLTHVITRP
;
A
#
# COMPACT_ATOMS: atom_id res chain seq x y z
N MET A 1 53.00 -6.31 -20.92
CA MET A 1 52.24 -7.58 -20.96
C MET A 1 51.93 -8.14 -19.56
N ALA A 2 52.02 -7.35 -18.47
CA ALA A 2 51.88 -7.85 -17.09
C ALA A 2 50.76 -7.12 -16.30
N ASP A 3 49.92 -6.35 -17.00
CA ASP A 3 48.92 -5.47 -16.39
C ASP A 3 47.50 -6.00 -16.54
N SER A 4 47.22 -6.68 -17.66
CA SER A 4 45.90 -7.23 -17.98
C SER A 4 45.46 -8.31 -16.97
N ASP A 5 46.39 -9.12 -16.47
CA ASP A 5 46.08 -10.23 -15.56
C ASP A 5 45.62 -9.72 -14.17
N ARG A 6 46.13 -8.57 -13.72
CA ARG A 6 45.69 -7.95 -12.45
C ARG A 6 44.29 -7.35 -12.52
N GLU A 7 43.89 -6.85 -13.68
CA GLU A 7 42.51 -6.37 -13.88
C GLU A 7 41.54 -7.54 -13.92
N THR A 8 41.88 -8.65 -14.57
CA THR A 8 41.02 -9.83 -14.64
C THR A 8 40.77 -10.46 -13.26
N ASP A 9 41.79 -10.48 -12.39
CA ASP A 9 41.65 -10.98 -11.02
C ASP A 9 40.73 -10.08 -10.18
N LYS A 10 40.77 -8.77 -10.43
CA LYS A 10 39.90 -7.79 -9.78
C LYS A 10 38.44 -7.96 -10.21
N TRP A 11 38.19 -8.20 -11.50
CA TRP A 11 36.85 -8.47 -12.02
C TRP A 11 36.29 -9.81 -11.52
N ALA A 12 37.13 -10.84 -11.44
CA ALA A 12 36.75 -12.15 -10.90
C ALA A 12 36.40 -12.06 -9.41
N THR A 13 37.19 -11.31 -8.63
CA THR A 13 36.93 -11.08 -7.20
C THR A 13 35.65 -10.28 -6.98
N PHE A 14 35.40 -9.25 -7.79
CA PHE A 14 34.17 -8.46 -7.74
C PHE A 14 32.93 -9.28 -8.12
N ALA A 15 33.02 -10.07 -9.20
CA ALA A 15 31.93 -10.94 -9.63
C ALA A 15 31.66 -12.06 -8.61
N TYR A 16 32.70 -12.63 -8.00
CA TYR A 16 32.57 -13.60 -6.92
C TYR A 16 31.93 -12.96 -5.68
N SER A 17 32.32 -11.74 -5.28
CA SER A 17 31.70 -11.05 -4.14
C SER A 17 30.24 -10.67 -4.40
N ALA A 18 29.89 -10.29 -5.63
CA ALA A 18 28.51 -9.94 -5.97
C ALA A 18 27.59 -11.18 -6.12
N MET A 19 28.15 -12.33 -6.52
CA MET A 19 27.40 -13.59 -6.62
C MET A 19 27.38 -14.37 -5.30
N ALA A 20 28.37 -14.13 -4.44
CA ALA A 20 28.46 -14.65 -3.07
C ALA A 20 27.88 -13.70 -2.04
N ASP A 21 27.09 -12.70 -2.46
CA ASP A 21 26.23 -11.90 -1.60
C ASP A 21 24.81 -12.48 -1.64
N PRO A 22 24.53 -13.54 -0.85
CA PRO A 22 23.17 -14.04 -0.64
C PRO A 22 22.35 -13.09 0.24
N ASP A 23 22.95 -12.00 0.73
CA ASP A 23 22.37 -11.05 1.68
C ASP A 23 21.71 -9.85 0.99
N ALA A 24 21.39 -9.97 -0.31
CA ALA A 24 20.34 -9.15 -0.95
C ALA A 24 18.99 -9.52 -0.30
N ASP A 25 18.84 -9.07 0.94
CA ASP A 25 17.93 -9.64 1.91
C ASP A 25 16.50 -9.16 1.64
N PRO A 26 15.58 -10.05 1.19
CA PRO A 26 14.17 -9.70 1.12
C PRO A 26 13.59 -9.35 2.50
N ASP A 27 14.27 -9.74 3.59
CA ASP A 27 13.89 -9.37 4.94
C ASP A 27 14.24 -7.91 5.29
N GLY A 28 15.08 -7.20 4.53
CA GLY A 28 15.37 -5.78 4.80
C GLY A 28 14.14 -4.86 4.67
N LEU A 29 13.20 -5.18 3.77
CA LEU A 29 11.91 -4.48 3.69
C LEU A 29 10.98 -4.88 4.84
N LYS A 30 11.04 -6.14 5.26
CA LYS A 30 10.24 -6.68 6.36
C LYS A 30 10.71 -6.15 7.70
N GLU A 31 12.01 -6.05 7.94
CA GLU A 31 12.65 -5.40 9.10
C GLU A 31 12.29 -3.90 9.16
N GLY A 32 12.25 -3.21 8.02
CA GLY A 32 11.77 -1.83 7.93
C GLY A 32 10.28 -1.67 8.24
N LEU A 33 9.45 -2.67 7.91
CA LEU A 33 8.02 -2.72 8.24
C LEU A 33 7.78 -3.15 9.70
N GLU A 34 8.59 -4.06 10.26
CA GLU A 34 8.53 -4.55 11.64
C GLU A 34 9.09 -3.52 12.63
N SER A 35 10.09 -2.74 12.22
CA SER A 35 10.57 -1.54 12.93
C SER A 35 9.54 -0.40 12.89
N SER A 36 8.59 -0.42 11.95
CA SER A 36 7.50 0.53 11.92
C SER A 36 6.41 0.05 12.87
N GLU A 37 6.53 0.46 14.14
CA GLU A 37 5.46 0.33 15.12
C GLU A 37 4.27 1.17 14.61
N GLY A 38 3.48 0.58 13.71
CA GLY A 38 2.46 1.28 12.95
C GLY A 38 1.40 1.81 13.91
N ASP A 39 1.30 3.14 14.02
CA ASP A 39 0.36 3.76 14.95
C ASP A 39 -1.07 3.33 14.57
N PRO A 40 -1.78 2.60 15.44
CA PRO A 40 -3.12 2.08 15.14
C PRO A 40 -4.11 3.20 14.81
N ARG A 41 -3.84 4.43 15.23
CA ARG A 41 -4.68 5.59 14.90
C ARG A 41 -4.58 5.96 13.43
N VAL A 42 -3.40 5.82 12.81
CA VAL A 42 -3.20 6.13 11.38
C VAL A 42 -3.99 5.16 10.52
N LEU A 43 -4.02 3.87 10.88
CA LEU A 43 -4.83 2.88 10.16
C LEU A 43 -6.33 3.20 10.21
N VAL A 44 -6.84 3.59 11.38
CA VAL A 44 -8.24 3.99 11.54
C VAL A 44 -8.55 5.25 10.72
N LEU A 45 -7.66 6.25 10.77
CA LEU A 45 -7.84 7.52 10.09
C LEU A 45 -7.76 7.35 8.57
N LEU A 46 -6.80 6.57 8.08
CA LEU A 46 -6.66 6.22 6.68
C LEU A 46 -7.90 5.48 6.18
N ASN A 47 -8.39 4.47 6.92
CA ASN A 47 -9.60 3.75 6.55
C ASN A 47 -10.83 4.67 6.51
N ALA A 48 -10.96 5.60 7.46
CA ALA A 48 -12.03 6.59 7.46
C ALA A 48 -11.96 7.51 6.21
N VAL A 49 -10.75 7.96 5.84
CA VAL A 49 -10.52 8.76 4.64
C VAL A 49 -10.88 7.97 3.37
N LEU A 50 -10.40 6.74 3.23
CA LEU A 50 -10.74 5.89 2.07
C LEU A 50 -12.25 5.64 1.98
N SER A 51 -12.90 5.38 3.12
CA SER A 51 -14.35 5.17 3.18
C SER A 51 -15.11 6.43 2.76
N ALA A 52 -14.67 7.60 3.21
CA ALA A 52 -15.27 8.88 2.83
C ALA A 52 -15.13 9.16 1.33
N LEU A 53 -13.95 8.89 0.74
CA LEU A 53 -13.72 9.02 -0.70
C LEU A 53 -14.61 8.07 -1.50
N PHE A 54 -14.75 6.83 -1.04
CA PHE A 54 -15.59 5.83 -1.70
C PHE A 54 -17.08 6.20 -1.62
N ALA A 55 -17.56 6.66 -0.46
CA ALA A 55 -18.92 7.16 -0.31
C ALA A 55 -19.18 8.39 -1.19
N ALA A 56 -18.24 9.32 -1.28
CA ALA A 56 -18.33 10.48 -2.17
C ALA A 56 -18.46 10.07 -3.64
N MET A 57 -17.72 9.04 -4.07
CA MET A 57 -17.82 8.48 -5.43
C MET A 57 -19.21 7.87 -5.70
N PHE A 58 -19.80 7.17 -4.72
CA PHE A 58 -21.17 6.62 -4.85
C PHE A 58 -22.23 7.71 -4.95
N VAL A 59 -22.14 8.76 -4.13
CA VAL A 59 -23.07 9.89 -4.17
C VAL A 59 -22.94 10.62 -5.52
N TRP A 60 -21.71 10.89 -5.96
CA TRP A 60 -21.45 11.52 -7.26
C TRP A 60 -21.97 10.67 -8.43
N GLY A 61 -21.76 9.35 -8.38
CA GLY A 61 -22.29 8.42 -9.38
C GLY A 61 -23.82 8.38 -9.39
N ALA A 62 -24.47 8.34 -8.23
CA ALA A 62 -25.92 8.28 -8.10
C ALA A 62 -26.61 9.57 -8.57
N ASP A 63 -25.99 10.73 -8.35
CA ASP A 63 -26.43 12.01 -8.92
C ASP A 63 -26.29 12.03 -10.45
N LEU A 64 -25.19 11.51 -10.98
CA LEU A 64 -24.93 11.39 -12.42
C LEU A 64 -26.03 10.60 -13.15
N VAL A 65 -26.57 9.55 -12.54
CA VAL A 65 -27.69 8.76 -13.11
C VAL A 65 -29.08 9.25 -12.69
N GLY A 66 -29.17 10.34 -11.91
CA GLY A 66 -30.44 10.92 -11.45
C GLY A 66 -31.25 10.00 -10.52
N ALA A 67 -30.58 9.05 -9.86
CA ALA A 67 -31.22 8.03 -9.04
C ALA A 67 -31.53 8.53 -7.61
N LEU A 68 -30.84 9.59 -7.15
CA LEU A 68 -30.94 10.12 -5.80
C LEU A 68 -30.86 11.66 -5.79
N GLU A 69 -31.77 12.32 -5.09
CA GLU A 69 -31.69 13.77 -4.85
C GLU A 69 -30.52 14.06 -3.89
N PHE A 70 -29.66 15.02 -4.26
CA PHE A 70 -28.46 15.39 -3.49
C PHE A 70 -28.84 16.03 -2.15
N GLY A 71 -29.05 15.19 -1.15
CA GLY A 71 -29.45 15.58 0.20
C GLY A 71 -28.49 15.04 1.25
N VAL A 72 -28.31 15.79 2.34
CA VAL A 72 -27.46 15.40 3.49
C VAL A 72 -27.89 14.05 4.07
N VAL A 73 -29.21 13.78 4.08
CA VAL A 73 -29.77 12.50 4.56
C VAL A 73 -29.38 11.35 3.64
N THR A 74 -29.51 11.54 2.33
CA THR A 74 -29.16 10.54 1.31
C THR A 74 -27.68 10.17 1.38
N VAL A 75 -26.82 11.19 1.49
CA VAL A 75 -25.37 11.02 1.68
C VAL A 75 -25.07 10.23 2.95
N ALA A 76 -25.71 10.58 4.07
CA ALA A 76 -25.50 9.88 5.35
C ALA A 76 -25.94 8.41 5.29
N VAL A 77 -27.09 8.10 4.68
CA VAL A 77 -27.57 6.72 4.53
C VAL A 77 -26.64 5.89 3.67
N VAL A 78 -26.21 6.43 2.53
CA VAL A 78 -25.27 5.74 1.62
C VAL A 78 -23.92 5.52 2.29
N ALA A 79 -23.39 6.53 2.99
CA ALA A 79 -22.14 6.43 3.72
C ALA A 79 -22.19 5.34 4.81
N ILE A 80 -23.28 5.27 5.57
CA ILE A 80 -23.48 4.22 6.59
C ILE A 80 -23.58 2.84 5.93
N ALA A 81 -24.35 2.69 4.84
CA ALA A 81 -24.52 1.41 4.15
C ALA A 81 -23.20 0.86 3.61
N VAL A 82 -22.40 1.71 2.96
CA VAL A 82 -21.06 1.37 2.46
C VAL A 82 -20.13 1.02 3.62
N PHE A 83 -20.11 1.81 4.69
CA PHE A 83 -19.29 1.54 5.86
C PHE A 83 -19.61 0.17 6.47
N VAL A 84 -20.89 -0.15 6.66
CA VAL A 84 -21.34 -1.44 7.18
C VAL A 84 -20.96 -2.58 6.23
N LEU A 85 -21.15 -2.41 4.93
CA LEU A 85 -20.79 -3.43 3.93
C LEU A 85 -19.30 -3.74 3.94
N THR A 86 -18.45 -2.71 3.89
CA THR A 86 -16.99 -2.85 3.97
C THR A 86 -16.57 -3.52 5.27
N HIS A 87 -17.17 -3.12 6.38
CA HIS A 87 -16.88 -3.66 7.70
C HIS A 87 -17.26 -5.13 7.83
N VAL A 88 -18.39 -5.56 7.25
CA VAL A 88 -18.80 -6.97 7.22
C VAL A 88 -17.87 -7.78 6.33
N ILE A 89 -17.43 -7.25 5.19
CA ILE A 89 -16.51 -7.95 4.28
C ILE A 89 -15.11 -8.08 4.89
N THR A 90 -14.66 -7.06 5.64
CA THR A 90 -13.31 -7.00 6.20
C THR A 90 -13.20 -7.74 7.54
N ARG A 91 -14.31 -8.03 8.20
CA ARG A 91 -14.33 -8.82 9.43
C ARG A 91 -14.62 -10.29 9.09
N PRO A 92 -13.64 -11.21 9.25
CA PRO A 92 -13.85 -12.63 9.00
C PRO A 92 -14.86 -13.27 9.95
#